data_AF-A0A928VUI1-F1
#
_entry.id   AF-A0A928VUI1-F1
#
_cell.length_a   1.000
_cell.length_b   1.000
_cell.length_c   1.000
_cell.angle_alpha   90.00
_cell.angle_beta   90.00
_cell.angle_gamma   90.00
#
_symmetry.space_group_name_H-M   'P 1'
#
loop_
_entity.id
_entity.type
_entity.pdbx_description
1 polymer ?
#
loop_
_entity_poly.entity_id
_entity_poly.type
_entity_poly.pdbx_seq_one_letter_code
_entity_poly.pdbx_strand_id
1 'polypeptide(L)'
;MRDSTRSRLETELAELEAAISRIEAQGDYYLQAWVSGSKPSGKAQSYPRVQSRIAQFDGKKVRHIKKSESIDEYQGRCARGQQLGKLQKQADRISTKLNDAQTWVGA
;
A
#
# COMPACT_ATOMS: atom_id res chain seq x y z
N MET A 1 23.81 25.72 8.72
CA MET A 1 23.15 25.18 7.49
C MET A 1 22.90 23.68 7.54
N ARG A 2 23.65 22.85 8.28
CA ARG A 2 23.35 21.40 8.41
C ARG A 2 22.12 21.11 9.29
N ASP A 3 21.91 21.90 10.34
CA ASP A 3 20.79 21.71 11.27
C ASP A 3 19.43 22.02 10.65
N SER A 4 19.35 23.00 9.75
CA SER A 4 18.09 23.35 9.06
C SER A 4 17.61 22.26 8.11
N THR A 5 18.55 21.55 7.46
CA THR A 5 18.20 20.45 6.55
C THR A 5 17.77 19.22 7.31
N ARG A 6 18.43 18.91 8.43
CA ARG A 6 18.06 17.80 9.32
C ARG A 6 16.68 18.03 9.95
N SER A 7 16.46 19.20 10.55
CA SER A 7 15.17 19.57 11.15
C SER A 7 14.01 19.49 10.15
N ARG A 8 14.26 19.86 8.90
CA ARG A 8 13.28 19.71 7.81
C ARG A 8 12.96 18.25 7.51
N LEU A 9 13.97 17.37 7.42
CA LEU A 9 13.77 15.95 7.17
C LEU A 9 13.04 15.25 8.34
N GLU A 10 13.35 15.63 9.58
CA GLU A 10 12.64 15.13 10.78
C GLU A 10 11.16 15.56 10.77
N THR A 11 10.89 16.80 10.38
CA THR A 11 9.50 17.30 10.24
C THR A 11 8.76 16.55 9.13
N GLU A 12 9.39 16.38 7.96
CA GLU A 12 8.80 15.65 6.83
C GLU A 12 8.53 14.18 7.17
N LEU A 13 9.42 13.54 7.95
CA LEU A 13 9.20 12.18 8.44
C LEU A 13 8.00 12.12 9.39
N ALA A 14 7.90 13.04 10.35
CA ALA A 14 6.79 13.08 11.29
C ALA A 14 5.42 13.30 10.59
N GLU A 15 5.39 14.13 9.54
CA GLU A 15 4.19 14.33 8.72
C GLU A 15 3.77 13.06 7.98
N LEU A 16 4.74 12.31 7.44
CA LEU A 16 4.48 11.04 6.76
C LEU A 16 3.99 9.97 7.74
N GLU A 17 4.60 9.87 8.93
CA GLU A 17 4.17 8.96 9.99
C GLU A 17 2.73 9.28 10.44
N ALA A 18 2.41 10.56 10.64
CA ALA A 18 1.05 10.98 10.97
C ALA A 18 0.05 10.68 9.84
N ALA A 19 0.47 10.73 8.57
CA ALA A 19 -0.37 10.33 7.44
C ALA A 19 -0.59 8.81 7.39
N ILE A 20 0.45 8.02 7.67
CA ILE A 20 0.39 6.56 7.78
C ILE A 20 -0.61 6.16 8.88
N SER A 21 -0.43 6.69 10.09
CA SER A 21 -1.33 6.37 11.22
C SER A 21 -2.78 6.75 10.95
N ARG A 22 -3.03 7.86 10.22
CA ARG A 22 -4.39 8.24 9.81
C ARG A 22 -5.03 7.22 8.87
N ILE A 23 -4.27 6.65 7.93
CA ILE A 23 -4.78 5.62 7.01
C ILE A 23 -5.02 4.31 7.75
N GLU A 24 -4.13 3.94 8.67
CA GLU A 24 -4.29 2.74 9.49
C GLU A 24 -5.52 2.85 10.41
N ALA A 25 -5.80 4.05 10.94
CA ALA A 25 -7.00 4.30 11.76
C ALA A 25 -8.32 4.23 10.96
N GLN A 26 -8.29 4.33 9.62
CA GLN A 26 -9.48 4.21 8.77
C GLN A 26 -9.95 2.75 8.57
N GLY A 27 -9.27 1.77 9.18
CA GLY A 27 -9.64 0.36 9.16
C GLY A 27 -8.97 -0.43 8.04
N ASP A 28 -9.60 -1.53 7.60
CA ASP A 28 -9.01 -2.48 6.65
C ASP A 28 -8.35 -1.81 5.42
N TYR A 29 -7.13 -2.26 5.12
CA TYR A 29 -6.38 -1.87 3.93
C TYR A 29 -5.73 -3.10 3.29
N TYR A 30 -5.67 -3.10 1.95
CA TYR A 30 -5.03 -4.18 1.19
C TYR A 30 -3.76 -3.66 0.51
N LEU A 31 -2.60 -3.98 1.08
CA LEU A 31 -1.28 -3.68 0.49
C LEU A 31 -1.09 -4.35 -0.89
N GLN A 32 -1.72 -5.51 -1.09
CA GLN A 32 -1.81 -6.18 -2.38
C GLN A 32 -3.28 -6.35 -2.77
N ALA A 33 -3.66 -5.68 -3.86
CA ALA A 33 -5.05 -5.49 -4.20
C ALA A 33 -5.74 -6.70 -4.86
N TRP A 34 -5.12 -7.88 -5.04
CA TRP A 34 -5.75 -8.97 -5.81
C TRP A 34 -5.23 -10.36 -5.42
N VAL A 35 -6.14 -11.34 -5.33
CA VAL A 35 -5.77 -12.76 -5.49
C VAL A 35 -5.60 -12.99 -7.00
N SER A 36 -4.34 -13.15 -7.43
CA SER A 36 -3.89 -13.66 -8.73
C SER A 36 -4.91 -13.53 -9.88
N GLY A 37 -4.76 -12.49 -10.70
CA GLY A 37 -5.56 -12.37 -11.93
C GLY A 37 -5.29 -13.56 -12.85
N SER A 38 -6.33 -14.33 -13.17
CA SER A 38 -6.25 -15.35 -14.21
C SER A 38 -6.45 -14.70 -15.58
N LYS A 39 -5.78 -15.23 -16.62
CA LYS A 39 -6.13 -14.91 -18.00
C LYS A 39 -7.59 -15.32 -18.23
N PRO A 40 -8.36 -14.62 -19.08
CA PRO A 40 -9.77 -14.93 -19.33
C PRO A 40 -10.02 -16.37 -19.83
N SER A 41 -9.00 -17.06 -20.37
CA SER A 41 -9.05 -18.47 -20.79
C SER A 41 -8.51 -19.49 -19.77
N GLY A 42 -7.97 -19.04 -18.63
CA GLY A 42 -7.44 -19.92 -17.60
C GLY A 42 -8.56 -20.40 -16.70
N LYS A 43 -8.88 -21.70 -16.76
CA LYS A 43 -9.92 -22.36 -15.95
C LYS A 43 -9.85 -21.92 -14.49
N ALA A 44 -10.73 -21.00 -14.08
CA ALA A 44 -10.93 -20.58 -12.68
C ALA A 44 -11.27 -21.78 -11.76
N GLN A 45 -11.66 -22.91 -12.37
CA GLN A 45 -11.93 -24.21 -11.80
C GLN A 45 -10.80 -24.81 -10.95
N SER A 46 -9.54 -24.40 -11.13
CA SER A 46 -8.39 -25.00 -10.42
C SER A 46 -8.13 -24.46 -9.01
N TYR A 47 -8.84 -23.41 -8.57
CA TYR A 47 -8.58 -22.76 -7.27
C TYR A 47 -9.87 -22.62 -6.45
N PRO A 48 -10.10 -23.48 -5.43
CA PRO A 48 -11.31 -23.42 -4.59
C PRO A 48 -11.55 -22.05 -3.93
N ARG A 49 -10.48 -21.29 -3.65
CA ARG A 49 -10.54 -19.92 -3.07
C ARG A 49 -11.12 -18.86 -4.02
N VAL A 50 -11.29 -19.21 -5.30
CA VAL A 50 -11.77 -18.35 -6.39
C VAL A 50 -13.26 -18.58 -6.66
N GLN A 51 -13.79 -19.76 -6.35
CA GLN A 51 -15.21 -20.11 -6.56
C GLN A 51 -16.16 -19.38 -5.61
N SER A 52 -15.71 -19.00 -4.42
CA SER A 52 -16.49 -18.20 -3.45
C SER A 52 -16.43 -16.69 -3.70
N ARG A 53 -15.90 -16.28 -4.86
CA ARG A 53 -15.60 -14.89 -5.20
C ARG A 53 -16.32 -14.46 -6.47
N ILE A 54 -16.74 -13.20 -6.52
CA ILE A 54 -17.35 -12.55 -7.68
C ILE A 54 -16.25 -12.26 -8.69
N ALA A 55 -16.39 -12.81 -9.89
CA ALA A 55 -15.50 -12.54 -11.02
C ALA A 55 -15.85 -11.20 -11.67
N GLN A 56 -14.89 -10.29 -11.74
CA GLN A 56 -15.03 -8.99 -12.39
C GLN A 56 -14.01 -8.87 -13.52
N PHE A 57 -14.51 -8.60 -14.73
CA PHE A 57 -13.67 -8.35 -15.89
C PHE A 57 -13.46 -6.84 -16.07
N ASP A 58 -12.20 -6.40 -16.09
CA ASP A 58 -11.83 -4.99 -16.26
C ASP A 58 -11.51 -4.61 -17.72
N GLY A 59 -11.83 -5.49 -18.68
CA GLY A 59 -11.45 -5.36 -20.10
C GLY A 59 -10.10 -5.97 -20.46
N LYS A 60 -9.24 -6.32 -19.48
CA LYS A 60 -7.92 -6.93 -19.70
C LYS A 60 -7.66 -8.17 -18.85
N LYS A 61 -8.23 -8.25 -17.65
CA LYS A 61 -8.06 -9.33 -16.68
C LYS A 61 -9.37 -9.64 -15.95
N VAL A 62 -9.53 -10.89 -15.55
CA VAL A 62 -10.59 -11.31 -14.63
C VAL A 62 -10.03 -11.30 -13.22
N ARG A 63 -10.72 -10.58 -12.33
CA ARG A 63 -10.34 -10.38 -10.93
C ARG A 63 -11.42 -10.97 -10.02
N HIS A 64 -11.05 -11.49 -8.85
CA HIS A 64 -11.97 -12.22 -7.98
C HIS A 64 -12.09 -11.60 -6.58
N ILE A 65 -13.27 -11.08 -6.24
CA ILE A 65 -13.58 -10.37 -4.99
C ILE A 65 -14.44 -11.26 -4.08
N LYS A 66 -14.27 -11.22 -2.75
CA LYS A 66 -15.12 -12.02 -1.84
C LYS A 66 -16.60 -11.66 -2.02
N LYS A 67 -17.48 -12.68 -2.05
CA LYS A 67 -18.93 -12.50 -2.25
C LYS A 67 -19.63 -11.67 -1.16
N SER A 68 -19.01 -11.55 0.02
CA SER A 68 -19.53 -10.78 1.17
C SER A 68 -19.11 -9.32 1.20
N GLU A 69 -18.33 -8.84 0.22
CA GLU A 69 -17.73 -7.51 0.21
C GLU A 69 -18.29 -6.72 -0.98
N SER A 70 -18.70 -5.47 -0.76
CA SER A 70 -19.09 -4.62 -1.89
C SER A 70 -17.87 -4.23 -2.72
N ILE A 71 -18.07 -4.01 -4.01
CA ILE A 71 -16.99 -3.62 -4.93
C ILE A 71 -16.36 -2.30 -4.49
N ASP A 72 -17.17 -1.35 -4.04
CA ASP A 72 -16.72 -0.02 -3.63
C ASP A 72 -15.89 -0.08 -2.34
N GLU A 73 -16.32 -0.87 -1.36
CA GLU A 73 -15.52 -1.11 -0.14
C GLU A 73 -14.17 -1.76 -0.47
N TYR A 74 -14.17 -2.77 -1.35
CA TYR A 74 -12.95 -3.43 -1.78
C TYR A 74 -11.99 -2.47 -2.49
N GLN A 75 -12.51 -1.65 -3.41
CA GLN A 75 -11.73 -0.63 -4.12
C GLN A 75 -11.18 0.41 -3.14
N GLY A 76 -11.98 0.84 -2.16
CA GLY A 76 -11.54 1.75 -1.09
C GLY A 76 -10.39 1.17 -0.25
N ARG A 77 -10.49 -0.11 0.15
CA ARG A 77 -9.43 -0.82 0.89
C ARG A 77 -8.13 -0.96 0.08
N CYS A 78 -8.26 -1.21 -1.23
CA CYS A 78 -7.11 -1.26 -2.13
C CYS A 78 -6.46 0.11 -2.33
N ALA A 79 -7.25 1.17 -2.46
CA ALA A 79 -6.75 2.54 -2.59
C ALA A 79 -5.98 2.96 -1.33
N ARG A 80 -6.52 2.69 -0.14
CA ARG A 80 -5.84 2.90 1.15
C ARG A 80 -4.53 2.14 1.23
N GLY A 81 -4.51 0.86 0.87
CA GLY A 81 -3.28 0.06 0.90
C GLY A 81 -2.21 0.52 -0.09
N GLN A 82 -2.60 0.97 -1.29
CA GLN A 82 -1.65 1.57 -2.23
C GLN A 82 -1.09 2.90 -1.73
N GLN A 83 -1.94 3.74 -1.11
CA GLN A 83 -1.53 5.00 -0.52
C GLN A 83 -0.55 4.77 0.64
N LEU A 84 -0.88 3.83 1.53
CA LEU A 84 -0.03 3.40 2.64
C LEU A 84 1.35 2.95 2.13
N GLY A 85 1.39 2.06 1.14
CA GLY A 85 2.65 1.58 0.58
C GLY A 85 3.50 2.66 -0.10
N LYS A 86 2.90 3.73 -0.61
CA LYS A 86 3.65 4.90 -1.13
C LYS A 86 4.25 5.73 0.00
N LEU A 87 3.46 6.01 1.03
CA LEU A 87 3.89 6.78 2.19
C LEU A 87 5.00 6.05 2.95
N GLN A 88 4.88 4.74 3.16
CA GLN A 88 5.92 3.92 3.81
C GLN A 88 7.25 4.04 3.07
N LYS A 89 7.24 3.91 1.73
CA LYS A 89 8.46 4.04 0.91
C LYS A 89 9.06 5.44 0.98
N GLN A 90 8.24 6.47 1.13
CA GLN A 90 8.74 7.85 1.30
C GLN A 90 9.37 8.02 2.69
N ALA A 91 8.71 7.51 3.73
CA ALA A 91 9.24 7.52 5.10
C ALA A 91 10.57 6.76 5.19
N ASP A 92 10.65 5.56 4.60
CA ASP A 92 11.88 4.76 4.53
C ASP A 92 13.03 5.55 3.88
N ARG A 93 12.76 6.22 2.75
CA ARG A 93 13.77 7.03 2.06
C ARG A 93 14.28 8.20 2.90
N ILE A 94 13.38 8.87 3.64
CA ILE A 94 13.75 10.00 4.50
C ILE A 94 14.53 9.51 5.73
N SER A 95 14.10 8.39 6.32
CA SER A 95 14.79 7.73 7.42
C SER A 95 16.21 7.30 7.03
N THR A 96 16.40 6.72 5.83
CA THR A 96 17.74 6.42 5.30
C THR A 96 18.60 7.69 5.19
N LYS A 97 18.07 8.78 4.63
CA LYS A 97 18.82 10.05 4.51
C LYS A 97 19.20 10.63 5.87
N LEU A 98 18.33 10.51 6.87
CA LEU A 98 18.61 10.94 8.23
C LEU A 98 19.73 10.11 8.86
N ASN A 99 19.68 8.78 8.71
CA ASN A 99 20.74 7.89 9.20
C ASN A 99 22.09 8.16 8.52
N ASP A 100 22.11 8.33 7.19
CA ASP A 100 23.33 8.64 6.43
C ASP A 100 23.94 9.99 6.85
N ALA A 101 23.09 10.98 7.15
CA ALA A 101 23.54 12.27 7.67
C ALA A 101 24.11 12.16 9.10
N GLN A 102 23.71 11.13 9.86
CA GLN A 102 24.14 10.90 11.24
C GLN A 102 25.47 10.16 11.32
N THR A 103 25.70 9.17 10.44
CA THR A 103 26.98 8.44 10.33
C THR A 103 28.13 9.32 9.84
N TRP A 104 27.86 10.33 9.00
CA TRP A 104 28.89 11.26 8.50
C TRP A 104 29.40 12.29 9.53
N VAL A 105 28.73 12.44 10.68
CA VAL A 105 29.15 13.36 11.76
C VAL A 105 30.08 12.67 12.76
N GLY A 106 30.23 11.34 12.68
CA GLY A 106 31.03 10.52 13.60
C GLY A 106 32.37 10.01 13.05
N ALA A 107 32.82 10.47 11.87
CA ALA A 107 34.10 10.13 11.26
C ALA A 107 34.96 11.40 11.08
#